data_AF-A0A354H0U8-F1
#
_entry.id   AF-A0A354H0U8-F1
#
_cell.length_a   1.000
_cell.length_b   1.000
_cell.length_c   1.000
_cell.angle_alpha   90.00
_cell.angle_beta   90.00
_cell.angle_gamma   90.00
#
_symmetry.space_group_name_H-M   'P 1'
#
loop_
_entity.id
_entity.type
_entity.pdbx_description
1 polymer ?
#
loop_
_entity_poly.entity_id
_entity_poly.type
_entity_poly.pdbx_seq_one_letter_code
_entity_poly.pdbx_strand_id
1 'polypeptide(L)' 'MAVPKRRTSHSRQGMRRSHLHLKPMQIQYCPRCEQQVLPHHLCS' A
#
# COMPACT_ATOMS: atom_id res chain seq x y z
N MET A 1 -33.72 -0.49 -0.62
CA MET A 1 -32.24 -0.45 -0.56
C MET A 1 -31.79 -1.08 0.75
N ALA A 2 -30.68 -1.82 0.77
CA ALA A 2 -30.13 -2.35 2.02
C ALA A 2 -29.43 -1.22 2.79
N VAL A 3 -29.93 -0.87 3.97
CA VAL A 3 -29.40 0.22 4.81
C VAL A 3 -28.86 -0.39 6.11
N PRO A 4 -27.70 0.03 6.61
CA PRO A 4 -27.19 -0.47 7.89
C PRO A 4 -28.14 -0.12 9.04
N LYS A 5 -28.60 -1.14 9.77
CA LYS A 5 -29.47 -0.96 10.95
C LYS A 5 -28.75 -0.37 12.16
N ARG A 6 -27.42 -0.58 12.27
CA ARG A 6 -26.60 -0.15 13.41
C ARG A 6 -25.20 0.29 12.95
N ARG A 7 -24.56 1.15 13.74
CA ARG A 7 -23.16 1.54 13.56
C ARG A 7 -22.24 0.34 13.77
N THR A 8 -21.25 0.15 12.90
CA THR A 8 -20.19 -0.84 13.13
C THR A 8 -19.26 -0.35 14.24
N SER A 9 -18.97 -1.18 15.24
CA SER A 9 -18.05 -0.82 16.33
C SER A 9 -16.63 -0.53 15.81
N HIS A 10 -15.89 0.29 16.54
CA HIS A 10 -14.50 0.64 16.18
C HIS A 10 -13.61 -0.59 16.04
N SER A 11 -13.74 -1.59 16.92
CA SER A 11 -13.00 -2.85 16.84
C SER A 11 -13.31 -3.61 15.53
N ARG A 12 -14.59 -3.77 15.15
CA ARG A 12 -14.97 -4.44 13.90
C ARG A 12 -14.51 -3.67 12.66
N GLN A 13 -14.54 -2.34 12.70
CA GLN A 13 -13.98 -1.51 11.63
C GLN A 13 -12.47 -1.69 11.51
N GLY A 14 -11.74 -1.72 12.63
CA GLY A 14 -10.30 -1.94 12.69
C GLY A 14 -9.90 -3.32 12.13
N MET A 15 -10.55 -4.39 12.59
CA MET A 15 -10.33 -5.76 12.08
C MET A 15 -10.57 -5.86 10.57
N ARG A 16 -11.61 -5.20 10.05
CA ARG A 16 -11.86 -5.18 8.61
C ARG A 16 -10.78 -4.42 7.82
N ARG A 17 -10.11 -3.43 8.43
CA ARG A 17 -9.05 -2.63 7.81
C ARG A 17 -7.65 -3.19 8.02
N SER A 18 -7.46 -4.27 8.78
CA SER A 18 -6.13 -4.84 9.10
C SER A 18 -5.31 -5.22 7.86
N HIS A 19 -5.98 -5.65 6.79
CA HIS A 19 -5.33 -6.09 5.55
C HIS A 19 -5.21 -4.99 4.50
N LEU A 20 -5.68 -3.76 4.77
CA LEU A 20 -5.65 -2.64 3.82
C LEU A 20 -4.35 -1.83 3.87
N HIS A 21 -3.24 -2.45 4.29
CA HIS A 21 -1.94 -1.77 4.30
C HIS A 21 -1.34 -1.74 2.89
N LEU A 22 -0.72 -0.63 2.54
CA LEU A 22 0.06 -0.52 1.31
C LEU A 22 1.41 -1.19 1.50
N LYS A 23 1.88 -1.90 0.47
CA LYS A 23 3.25 -2.43 0.44
C LYS A 23 4.20 -1.35 -0.07
N PRO A 24 5.38 -1.18 0.55
CA PRO A 24 6.38 -0.26 0.03
C PRO A 24 6.88 -0.73 -1.34
N MET A 25 7.20 0.22 -2.21
CA MET A 25 7.82 -0.09 -3.49
C MET A 25 9.26 -0.55 -3.27
N GLN A 26 9.68 -1.58 -4.01
CA GLN A 26 11.07 -1.97 -4.05
C GLN A 26 11.84 -1.00 -4.94
N ILE A 27 12.80 -0.28 -4.36
CA ILE A 27 13.66 0.67 -5.07
C ILE A 27 15.08 0.12 -5.02
N GLN A 28 15.82 0.27 -6.12
CA GLN A 28 17.24 -0.04 -6.24
C GLN A 28 17.99 1.22 -6.69
N TYR A 29 19.26 1.31 -6.34
CA TYR A 29 20.10 2.41 -6.81
C TYR A 29 20.86 1.98 -8.07
N CYS A 30 20.85 2.82 -9.09
CA CYS A 30 21.62 2.57 -10.31
C CYS A 30 23.12 2.78 -10.03
N PRO A 31 24.01 1.83 -10.35
CA PRO A 31 25.44 1.95 -10.08
C PRO A 31 26.16 3.01 -10.92
N ARG A 32 25.51 3.53 -11.97
CA ARG A 32 26.12 4.50 -12.91
C ARG A 32 25.70 5.95 -12.63
N CYS A 33 24.45 6.18 -12.28
CA CYS A 33 23.89 7.53 -12.08
C CYS A 33 23.42 7.80 -10.65
N GLU A 34 23.51 6.82 -9.74
CA GLU A 34 23.10 6.90 -8.33
C GLU A 34 21.62 7.27 -8.11
N GLN A 35 20.80 7.20 -9.16
CA GLN A 35 19.37 7.46 -9.08
C GLN A 35 18.59 6.26 -8.52
N GLN A 36 17.44 6.57 -7.94
CA GLN A 36 16.46 5.59 -7.47
C GLN A 36 15.66 5.06 -8.66
N VAL A 37 15.73 3.75 -8.89
CA VAL A 37 15.09 3.06 -10.02
C VAL A 37 14.31 1.85 -9.51
N LEU A 38 13.22 1.52 -10.18
CA LEU A 38 12.51 0.28 -9.92
C LEU A 38 13.32 -0.91 -10.49
N PRO A 39 13.35 -2.07 -9.80
CA PRO A 39 13.92 -3.29 -10.38
C PRO A 39 13.34 -3.56 -11.77
N HIS A 40 14.18 -3.96 -12.72
CA HIS A 40 13.81 -4.24 -14.12
C HIS A 40 13.33 -3.04 -14.95
N HIS A 41 13.56 -1.80 -14.48
CA HIS A 41 13.37 -0.59 -15.27
C HIS A 41 14.72 0.01 -15.68
N LEU A 42 14.76 0.65 -16.85
CA LEU A 42 15.89 1.47 -17.27
C LEU A 42 15.89 2.76 -16.45
N CYS A 43 17.07 3.21 -16.03
CA CYS A 43 17.22 4.58 -15.52
C CYS A 43 17.00 5.56 -16.69
N SER A 44 16.28 6.64 -16.43
CA SER A 44 16.10 7.75 -17.38
C SER A 44 17.36 8.60 -17.49
#